data_AF-L9VGL2-F1
#
_entry.id   AF-L9VGL2-F1
#
_cell.length_a   1.000
_cell.length_b   1.000
_cell.length_c   1.000
_cell.angle_alpha   90.00
_cell.angle_beta   90.00
_cell.angle_gamma   90.00
#
_symmetry.space_group_name_H-M   'P 1'
#
loop_
_entity.id
_entity.type
_entity.pdbx_description
1 polymer ?
#
loop_
_entity_poly.entity_id
_entity_poly.type
_entity_poly.pdbx_seq_one_letter_code
_entity_poly.pdbx_strand_id
1 'polypeptide(L)'
;MPMKQGGEARDARRVAEFDGGFSWIAYPEEDMQRASHALVSDGAVWLVDPVDAPELDDWIGEAGELAGVVVLLDRHTRDAAAIANRHGSSVYLPEAFASARHKIDAPVETFDGTLADSGYRAFSILDTPVWTEVGLYDDDARTLVVPESVGTAEYFRAPGERLGVHPARRLFPPTALRGFLPERILVGHGNPLTEDAPAALRAALSGSRQNSPGLYAKTLRTFLPL
;
A
#
# COMPACT_ATOMS: atom_id res chain seq x y z
N MET A 1 -17.52 5.62 9.89
CA MET A 1 -17.15 4.61 10.91
C MET A 1 -16.00 5.21 11.75
N PRO A 2 -15.32 4.54 12.69
CA PRO A 2 -14.03 5.07 13.14
C PRO A 2 -13.06 5.17 11.96
N MET A 3 -12.24 6.23 11.96
CA MET A 3 -11.19 6.39 10.94
C MET A 3 -10.23 5.19 10.97
N LYS A 4 -9.78 4.80 12.16
CA LYS A 4 -8.86 3.68 12.37
C LYS A 4 -9.36 2.83 13.52
N GLN A 5 -9.39 1.51 13.33
CA GLN A 5 -9.64 0.56 14.40
C GLN A 5 -8.33 -0.03 14.94
N GLY A 6 -8.36 -0.48 16.19
CA GLY A 6 -7.22 -1.13 16.85
C GLY A 6 -7.70 -2.31 17.70
N GLY A 7 -6.73 -3.09 18.20
CA GLY A 7 -6.99 -4.36 18.85
C GLY A 7 -6.64 -5.52 17.94
N GLU A 8 -7.30 -6.65 18.13
CA GLU A 8 -7.23 -7.81 17.23
C GLU A 8 -8.33 -7.67 16.16
N ALA A 9 -7.97 -7.91 14.89
CA ALA A 9 -8.94 -7.96 13.81
C ALA A 9 -9.87 -9.17 13.96
N ARG A 10 -11.16 -9.00 13.69
CA ARG A 10 -12.17 -10.08 13.85
C ARG A 10 -12.88 -10.47 12.57
N ASP A 11 -12.77 -9.64 11.54
CA ASP A 11 -13.49 -9.78 10.28
C ASP A 11 -12.55 -9.42 9.13
N ALA A 12 -11.28 -9.83 9.18
CA ALA A 12 -10.34 -9.52 8.11
C ALA A 12 -10.86 -10.11 6.78
N ARG A 13 -10.75 -9.33 5.70
CA ARG A 13 -11.23 -9.76 4.37
C ARG A 13 -10.10 -9.73 3.37
N ARG A 14 -9.92 -10.83 2.64
CA ARG A 14 -9.24 -10.78 1.33
C ARG A 14 -10.10 -9.94 0.39
N VAL A 15 -9.53 -8.85 -0.09
CA VAL A 15 -10.22 -7.87 -0.97
C VAL A 15 -9.82 -8.02 -2.43
N ALA A 16 -8.73 -8.74 -2.71
CA ALA A 16 -8.34 -9.13 -4.05
C ALA A 16 -7.45 -10.37 -4.00
N GLU A 17 -7.57 -11.22 -5.02
CA GLU A 17 -6.64 -12.28 -5.36
C GLU A 17 -6.24 -12.09 -6.83
N PHE A 18 -4.98 -12.33 -7.14
CA PHE A 18 -4.43 -12.14 -8.48
C PHE A 18 -3.26 -13.09 -8.71
N ASP A 19 -2.89 -13.28 -9.98
CA ASP A 19 -1.68 -14.03 -10.30
C ASP A 19 -0.46 -13.31 -9.73
N GLY A 20 0.26 -13.99 -8.83
CA GLY A 20 1.36 -13.43 -8.05
C GLY A 20 0.98 -12.81 -6.70
N GLY A 21 -0.24 -13.03 -6.16
CA GLY A 21 -0.52 -12.69 -4.76
C GLY A 21 -1.97 -12.37 -4.38
N PHE A 22 -2.13 -11.72 -3.22
CA PHE A 22 -3.42 -11.32 -2.70
C PHE A 22 -3.33 -10.03 -1.88
N SER A 23 -4.47 -9.45 -1.53
CA SER A 23 -4.57 -8.26 -0.68
C SER A 23 -5.69 -8.41 0.33
N TRP A 24 -5.51 -7.82 1.50
CA TRP A 24 -6.50 -7.86 2.58
C TRP A 24 -6.66 -6.51 3.28
N ILE A 25 -7.81 -6.37 3.94
CA ILE A 25 -8.09 -5.29 4.89
C ILE A 25 -8.48 -5.97 6.21
N ALA A 26 -7.68 -5.75 7.25
CA ALA A 26 -7.88 -6.35 8.57
C ALA A 26 -9.13 -5.80 9.29
N TYR A 27 -9.48 -4.52 9.04
CA TYR A 27 -10.64 -3.85 9.61
C TYR A 27 -11.52 -3.29 8.49
N PRO A 28 -12.37 -4.10 7.82
CA PRO A 28 -13.17 -3.65 6.67
C PRO A 28 -14.10 -2.48 6.97
N GLU A 29 -14.48 -2.37 8.25
CA GLU A 29 -15.40 -1.39 8.77
C GLU A 29 -14.71 -0.08 9.20
N GLU A 30 -13.38 0.07 9.05
CA GLU A 30 -12.69 1.35 9.28
C GLU A 30 -12.70 2.25 8.03
N ASP A 31 -12.84 3.56 8.19
CA ASP A 31 -12.89 4.48 7.05
C ASP A 31 -11.52 4.64 6.36
N MET A 32 -10.41 4.41 7.09
CA MET A 32 -9.05 4.45 6.54
C MET A 32 -8.76 3.31 5.56
N GLN A 33 -9.49 2.19 5.67
CA GLN A 33 -9.36 1.01 4.82
C GLN A 33 -7.89 0.61 4.59
N ARG A 34 -7.12 0.42 5.67
CA ARG A 34 -5.70 0.04 5.55
C ARG A 34 -5.59 -1.30 4.82
N ALA A 35 -5.20 -1.24 3.57
CA ALA A 35 -4.95 -2.40 2.75
C ALA A 35 -3.50 -2.83 2.88
N SER A 36 -3.33 -4.15 2.86
CA SER A 36 -2.06 -4.85 2.96
C SER A 36 -1.98 -5.86 1.82
N HIS A 37 -0.76 -6.23 1.43
CA HIS A 37 -0.55 -7.06 0.24
C HIS A 37 0.42 -8.19 0.52
N ALA A 38 0.19 -9.34 -0.09
CA ALA A 38 1.14 -10.43 -0.19
C ALA A 38 1.54 -10.54 -1.66
N LEU A 39 2.83 -10.42 -1.94
CA LEU A 39 3.42 -10.63 -3.26
C LEU A 39 4.08 -12.00 -3.26
N VAL A 40 3.75 -12.84 -4.23
CA VAL A 40 4.23 -14.22 -4.32
C VAL A 40 5.10 -14.35 -5.57
N SER A 41 6.36 -14.74 -5.38
CA SER A 41 7.32 -15.03 -6.45
C SER A 41 8.04 -16.33 -6.14
N ASP A 42 7.97 -17.31 -7.03
CA ASP A 42 8.63 -18.62 -6.87
C ASP A 42 8.37 -19.32 -5.51
N GLY A 43 7.15 -19.16 -4.97
CA GLY A 43 6.76 -19.73 -3.68
C GLY A 43 7.25 -18.94 -2.46
N ALA A 44 7.99 -17.84 -2.65
CA ALA A 44 8.34 -16.88 -1.62
C ALA A 44 7.26 -15.81 -1.49
N VAL A 45 6.79 -15.58 -0.26
CA VAL A 45 5.78 -14.58 0.10
C VAL A 45 6.44 -13.36 0.72
N TRP A 46 6.12 -12.19 0.17
CA TRP A 46 6.54 -10.88 0.69
C TRP A 46 5.31 -10.10 1.13
N LEU A 47 5.21 -9.79 2.42
CA LEU A 47 4.11 -8.97 2.93
C LEU A 47 4.47 -7.50 2.83
N VAL A 48 3.58 -6.66 2.31
CA VAL A 48 3.82 -5.23 2.13
C VAL A 48 2.93 -4.42 3.05
N ASP A 49 3.56 -3.57 3.87
CA ASP A 49 2.93 -2.69 4.85
C ASP A 49 1.79 -3.38 5.64
N PRO A 50 2.01 -4.55 6.25
CA PRO A 50 0.91 -5.38 6.74
C PRO A 50 0.24 -4.81 7.98
N VAL A 51 -1.08 -4.94 8.02
CA VAL A 51 -1.87 -4.95 9.25
C VAL A 51 -2.22 -6.40 9.57
N ASP A 52 -1.90 -6.85 10.78
CA ASP A 52 -2.04 -8.24 11.17
C ASP A 52 -3.52 -8.66 11.30
N ALA A 53 -3.76 -9.95 11.11
CA ALA A 53 -5.06 -10.58 11.26
C ALA A 53 -4.90 -12.04 11.72
N PRO A 54 -5.84 -12.59 12.50
CA PRO A 54 -5.78 -13.99 12.92
C PRO A 54 -5.66 -14.99 11.76
N GLU A 55 -6.27 -14.70 10.62
CA GLU A 55 -6.28 -15.55 9.43
C GLU A 55 -5.00 -15.45 8.58
N LEU A 56 -4.12 -14.49 8.88
CA LEU A 56 -2.97 -14.17 8.04
C LEU A 56 -1.98 -15.34 7.93
N ASP A 57 -1.73 -16.06 9.02
CA ASP A 57 -0.76 -17.16 9.02
C ASP A 57 -1.23 -18.33 8.13
N ASP A 58 -2.52 -18.65 8.15
CA ASP A 58 -3.11 -19.65 7.25
C ASP A 58 -3.00 -19.18 5.79
N TRP A 59 -3.27 -17.90 5.52
CA TRP A 59 -3.16 -17.34 4.17
C TRP A 59 -1.73 -17.35 3.62
N ILE A 60 -0.74 -17.11 4.46
CA ILE A 60 0.67 -17.25 4.07
C ILE A 60 0.96 -18.72 3.75
N GLY A 61 0.58 -19.65 4.64
CA GLY A 61 0.84 -21.08 4.45
C GLY A 61 0.21 -21.67 3.18
N GLU A 62 -0.94 -21.15 2.75
CA GLU A 62 -1.56 -21.50 1.46
C GLU A 62 -0.79 -20.96 0.25
N ALA A 63 -0.15 -19.80 0.39
CA ALA A 63 0.52 -19.09 -0.70
C ALA A 63 1.99 -19.47 -0.88
N GLY A 64 2.69 -19.84 0.20
CA GLY A 64 4.11 -20.19 0.16
C GLY A 64 4.83 -20.01 1.50
N GLU A 65 6.13 -19.75 1.44
CA GLU A 65 6.98 -19.48 2.60
C GLU A 65 7.22 -17.97 2.75
N LEU A 66 7.07 -17.43 3.96
CA LEU A 66 7.34 -16.01 4.20
C LEU A 66 8.83 -15.71 4.06
N ALA A 67 9.19 -14.97 3.01
CA ALA A 67 10.56 -14.51 2.78
C ALA A 67 10.88 -13.23 3.57
N GLY A 68 9.89 -12.37 3.79
CA GLY A 68 10.07 -11.16 4.58
C GLY A 68 8.87 -10.23 4.60
N VAL A 69 8.96 -9.22 5.47
CA VAL A 69 7.95 -8.17 5.60
C VAL A 69 8.53 -6.84 5.13
N VAL A 70 7.96 -6.26 4.09
CA VAL A 70 8.42 -5.03 3.46
C VAL A 70 7.65 -3.84 4.01
N VAL A 71 8.37 -2.79 4.42
CA VAL A 71 7.77 -1.49 4.73
C VAL A 71 8.18 -0.50 3.65
N LEU A 72 7.22 0.12 2.99
CA LEU A 72 7.43 0.98 1.82
C LEU A 72 7.13 2.47 2.09
N LEU A 73 6.57 2.77 3.25
CA LEU A 73 6.39 4.14 3.77
C LEU A 73 6.91 4.24 5.20
N ASP A 74 7.63 5.31 5.51
CA ASP A 74 8.25 5.58 6.83
C ASP A 74 7.26 5.66 8.03
N ARG A 75 5.95 5.70 7.75
CA ARG A 75 4.83 5.69 8.70
C ARG A 75 4.01 4.40 8.68
N HIS A 76 4.33 3.44 7.82
CA HIS A 76 3.60 2.18 7.65
C HIS A 76 4.21 0.99 8.40
N THR A 77 5.07 1.21 9.39
CA THR A 77 5.65 0.11 10.19
C THR A 77 4.58 -0.84 10.72
N ARG A 78 3.35 -0.34 10.98
CA ARG A 78 2.13 -1.12 11.27
C ARG A 78 2.46 -2.31 12.17
N ASP A 79 2.13 -3.53 11.75
CA ASP A 79 2.39 -4.76 12.50
C ASP A 79 3.61 -5.53 11.96
N ALA A 80 4.45 -4.89 11.16
CA ALA A 80 5.55 -5.54 10.43
C ALA A 80 6.54 -6.24 11.35
N ALA A 81 6.94 -5.59 12.45
CA ALA A 81 7.88 -6.18 13.42
C ALA A 81 7.28 -7.40 14.13
N ALA A 82 5.99 -7.33 14.50
CA ALA A 82 5.31 -8.43 15.18
C ALA A 82 5.21 -9.67 14.28
N ILE A 83 4.83 -9.46 13.01
CA ILE A 83 4.74 -10.54 12.02
C ILE A 83 6.12 -11.11 11.70
N ALA A 84 7.12 -10.25 11.47
CA ALA A 84 8.48 -10.70 11.18
C ALA A 84 9.03 -11.59 12.32
N ASN A 85 8.90 -11.15 13.57
CA ASN A 85 9.33 -11.93 14.74
C ASN A 85 8.54 -13.24 14.91
N ARG A 86 7.21 -13.22 14.68
CA ARG A 86 6.35 -14.42 14.78
C ARG A 86 6.83 -15.53 13.84
N HIS A 87 7.30 -15.15 12.65
CA HIS A 87 7.77 -16.07 11.60
C HIS A 87 9.29 -16.26 11.56
N GLY A 88 10.05 -15.58 12.44
CA GLY A 88 11.51 -15.64 12.43
C GLY A 88 12.16 -15.05 11.16
N SER A 89 11.49 -14.09 10.51
CA SER A 89 11.95 -13.40 9.29
C SER A 89 12.43 -11.98 9.58
N SER A 90 12.88 -11.27 8.54
CA SER A 90 13.34 -9.87 8.61
C SER A 90 12.28 -8.89 8.11
N VAL A 91 12.33 -7.66 8.64
CA VAL A 91 11.67 -6.49 8.03
C VAL A 91 12.61 -5.87 6.99
N TYR A 92 12.12 -5.69 5.78
CA TYR A 92 12.86 -5.11 4.66
C TYR A 92 12.49 -3.65 4.47
N LEU A 93 13.51 -2.79 4.45
CA LEU A 93 13.38 -1.36 4.19
C LEU A 93 14.10 -0.95 2.90
N PRO A 94 13.48 -0.12 2.05
CA PRO A 94 14.22 0.58 1.03
C PRO A 94 15.36 1.42 1.64
N GLU A 95 16.53 1.41 1.00
CA GLU A 95 17.71 2.16 1.46
C GLU A 95 17.40 3.66 1.67
N ALA A 96 16.50 4.22 0.84
CA ALA A 96 16.03 5.61 0.90
C ALA A 96 15.52 6.04 2.29
N PHE A 97 15.03 5.11 3.13
CA PHE A 97 14.68 5.43 4.51
C PHE A 97 15.16 4.38 5.51
N ALA A 98 16.35 3.82 5.26
CA ALA A 98 17.04 2.93 6.21
C ALA A 98 17.17 3.53 7.62
N SER A 99 17.16 4.86 7.75
CA SER A 99 17.12 5.54 9.04
C SER A 99 15.92 5.14 9.89
N ALA A 100 14.78 4.75 9.31
CA ALA A 100 13.59 4.29 10.03
C ALA A 100 13.77 2.95 10.75
N ARG A 101 14.89 2.23 10.54
CA ARG A 101 15.21 0.98 11.25
C ARG A 101 15.08 1.08 12.76
N HIS A 102 15.36 2.24 13.35
CA HIS A 102 15.25 2.45 14.81
C HIS A 102 13.82 2.35 15.35
N LYS A 103 12.81 2.38 14.46
CA LYS A 103 11.39 2.25 14.81
C LYS A 103 10.91 0.79 14.76
N ILE A 104 11.76 -0.14 14.33
CA ILE A 104 11.40 -1.54 14.08
C ILE A 104 12.08 -2.42 15.11
N ASP A 105 11.27 -3.14 15.87
CA ASP A 105 11.71 -4.08 16.89
C ASP A 105 11.76 -5.51 16.32
N ALA A 106 12.57 -5.71 15.28
CA ALA A 106 12.78 -6.99 14.58
C ALA A 106 14.13 -6.92 13.82
N PRO A 107 14.68 -8.04 13.32
CA PRO A 107 15.77 -7.99 12.35
C PRO A 107 15.38 -7.12 11.15
N VAL A 108 16.28 -6.22 10.73
CA VAL A 108 16.06 -5.32 9.59
C VAL A 108 17.10 -5.57 8.52
N GLU A 109 16.62 -5.73 7.29
CA GLU A 109 17.43 -5.75 6.07
C GLU A 109 17.08 -4.54 5.21
N THR A 110 18.04 -4.06 4.43
CA THR A 110 17.80 -2.98 3.46
C THR A 110 17.99 -3.46 2.05
N PHE A 111 17.26 -2.84 1.11
CA PHE A 111 17.37 -3.14 -0.31
C PHE A 111 17.37 -1.87 -1.15
N ASP A 112 18.02 -1.95 -2.30
CA ASP A 112 18.04 -0.91 -3.33
C ASP A 112 17.84 -1.55 -4.70
N GLY A 113 17.14 -0.86 -5.59
CA GLY A 113 16.85 -1.31 -6.94
C GLY A 113 15.81 -2.43 -7.05
N THR A 114 16.00 -3.58 -6.39
CA THR A 114 15.08 -4.73 -6.42
C THR A 114 14.86 -5.28 -5.02
N LEU A 115 13.63 -5.69 -4.71
CA LEU A 115 13.30 -6.38 -3.47
C LEU A 115 13.81 -7.82 -3.54
N ALA A 116 15.02 -8.05 -3.03
CA ALA A 116 15.68 -9.36 -3.03
C ALA A 116 15.56 -10.04 -4.41
N ASP A 117 15.21 -11.32 -4.43
CA ASP A 117 15.00 -12.11 -5.65
C ASP A 117 13.53 -12.12 -6.12
N SER A 118 12.68 -11.21 -5.62
CA SER A 118 11.23 -11.20 -5.91
C SER A 118 10.86 -10.72 -7.32
N GLY A 119 11.81 -10.16 -8.08
CA GLY A 119 11.55 -9.50 -9.37
C GLY A 119 10.89 -8.11 -9.26
N TYR A 120 10.44 -7.68 -8.07
CA TYR A 120 9.88 -6.35 -7.87
C TYR A 120 10.98 -5.29 -7.78
N ARG A 121 11.03 -4.41 -8.78
CA ARG A 121 11.93 -3.26 -8.77
C ARG A 121 11.36 -2.11 -7.92
N ALA A 122 12.21 -1.57 -7.07
CA ALA A 122 11.93 -0.44 -6.22
C ALA A 122 12.18 0.88 -6.96
N PHE A 123 11.34 1.88 -6.69
CA PHE A 123 11.54 3.23 -7.20
C PHE A 123 11.05 4.28 -6.20
N SER A 124 11.77 5.38 -6.07
CA SER A 124 11.37 6.48 -5.19
C SER A 124 10.13 7.19 -5.76
N ILE A 125 9.06 7.25 -4.98
CA ILE A 125 7.87 8.06 -5.29
C ILE A 125 8.06 9.46 -4.70
N LEU A 126 8.47 9.50 -3.44
CA LEU A 126 8.78 10.71 -2.69
C LEU A 126 9.97 10.46 -1.76
N ASP A 127 10.84 11.44 -1.66
CA ASP A 127 11.93 11.46 -0.68
C ASP A 127 12.08 12.87 -0.11
N THR A 128 11.44 13.10 1.03
CA THR A 128 11.46 14.37 1.76
C THR A 128 11.55 14.10 3.26
N PRO A 129 12.06 15.04 4.08
CA PRO A 129 12.24 14.82 5.52
C PRO A 129 10.97 14.45 6.30
N VAL A 130 9.79 14.69 5.74
CA VAL A 130 8.48 14.43 6.37
C VAL A 130 7.68 13.37 5.63
N TRP A 131 8.20 12.82 4.53
CA TRP A 131 7.53 11.82 3.71
C TRP A 131 8.56 11.16 2.80
N THR A 132 8.91 9.92 3.12
CA THR A 132 9.66 9.04 2.22
C THR A 132 8.80 7.84 1.88
N GLU A 133 8.56 7.65 0.59
CA GLU A 133 7.69 6.61 0.03
C GLU A 133 8.35 5.99 -1.19
N VAL A 134 8.39 4.67 -1.20
CA VAL A 134 8.95 3.86 -2.28
C VAL A 134 7.84 3.00 -2.86
N GLY A 135 7.76 2.95 -4.19
CA GLY A 135 6.89 2.03 -4.90
C GLY A 135 7.65 0.77 -5.29
N LEU A 136 6.89 -0.31 -5.51
CA LEU A 136 7.39 -1.51 -6.16
C LEU A 136 6.70 -1.68 -7.51
N TYR A 137 7.41 -2.22 -8.49
CA TYR A 137 6.82 -2.61 -9.76
C TYR A 137 7.42 -3.92 -10.25
N ASP A 138 6.56 -4.81 -10.69
CA ASP A 138 6.94 -6.01 -11.43
C ASP A 138 6.68 -5.73 -12.92
N ASP A 139 7.71 -5.82 -13.78
CA ASP A 139 7.57 -5.55 -15.21
C ASP A 139 6.81 -6.63 -15.97
N ASP A 140 6.90 -7.89 -15.53
CA ASP A 140 6.29 -9.05 -16.18
C ASP A 140 4.81 -9.14 -15.81
N ALA A 141 4.51 -9.16 -14.50
CA ALA A 141 3.13 -9.17 -14.00
C ALA A 141 2.43 -7.80 -14.11
N ARG A 142 3.21 -6.73 -14.35
CA ARG A 142 2.73 -5.33 -14.40
C ARG A 142 1.96 -4.94 -13.14
N THR A 143 2.40 -5.43 -11.99
CA THR A 143 1.83 -5.10 -10.68
C THR A 143 2.54 -3.87 -10.13
N LEU A 144 1.79 -2.78 -9.91
CA LEU A 144 2.30 -1.55 -9.29
C LEU A 144 1.85 -1.46 -7.84
N VAL A 145 2.78 -1.30 -6.92
CA VAL A 145 2.50 -1.09 -5.49
C VAL A 145 2.78 0.36 -5.12
N VAL A 146 1.77 1.05 -4.58
CA VAL A 146 1.87 2.43 -4.12
C VAL A 146 1.31 2.55 -2.70
N PRO A 147 2.17 2.77 -1.69
CA PRO A 147 1.73 2.78 -0.29
C PRO A 147 0.70 3.87 0.05
N GLU A 148 0.92 5.12 -0.38
CA GLU A 148 0.19 6.27 0.17
C GLU A 148 -0.13 7.34 -0.88
N SER A 149 0.72 7.52 -1.89
CA SER A 149 0.61 8.61 -2.85
C SER A 149 -0.69 8.57 -3.68
N VAL A 150 -1.25 7.39 -3.87
CA VAL A 150 -2.59 7.18 -4.45
C VAL A 150 -3.38 6.15 -3.65
N GLY A 151 -4.70 6.24 -3.68
CA GLY A 151 -5.59 5.35 -2.95
C GLY A 151 -6.98 5.25 -3.56
N THR A 152 -7.69 4.18 -3.22
CA THR A 152 -9.07 3.91 -3.64
C THR A 152 -10.07 4.08 -2.50
N ALA A 153 -9.59 4.26 -1.26
CA ALA A 153 -10.42 4.62 -0.12
C ALA A 153 -11.19 5.92 -0.40
N GLU A 154 -12.34 6.06 0.26
CA GLU A 154 -13.28 7.14 -0.07
C GLU A 154 -12.68 8.55 0.10
N TYR A 155 -11.84 8.74 1.12
CA TYR A 155 -11.21 10.03 1.43
C TYR A 155 -10.08 10.41 0.45
N PHE A 156 -9.62 9.47 -0.37
CA PHE A 156 -8.73 9.76 -1.48
C PHE A 156 -9.47 10.30 -2.69
N ARG A 157 -10.75 9.93 -2.89
CA ARG A 157 -11.43 10.06 -4.19
C ARG A 157 -12.43 11.21 -4.23
N ALA A 158 -12.22 12.12 -5.17
CA ALA A 158 -13.21 13.09 -5.59
C ALA A 158 -14.36 12.39 -6.35
N PRO A 159 -15.53 13.04 -6.51
CA PRO A 159 -16.63 12.47 -7.28
C PRO A 159 -16.21 12.00 -8.68
N GLY A 160 -16.53 10.76 -9.04
CA GLY A 160 -16.19 10.16 -10.33
C GLY A 160 -14.78 9.54 -10.41
N GLU A 161 -13.93 9.70 -9.39
CA GLU A 161 -12.61 9.07 -9.38
C GLU A 161 -12.71 7.59 -8.95
N ARG A 162 -11.96 6.73 -9.66
CA ARG A 162 -11.72 5.32 -9.27
C ARG A 162 -10.46 5.18 -8.42
N LEU A 163 -9.48 6.05 -8.65
CA LEU A 163 -8.22 6.20 -7.93
C LEU A 163 -8.00 7.69 -7.70
N GLY A 164 -7.60 8.07 -6.48
CA GLY A 164 -7.34 9.45 -6.11
C GLY A 164 -5.89 9.66 -5.67
N VAL A 165 -5.35 10.85 -5.91
CA VAL A 165 -4.07 11.28 -5.31
C VAL A 165 -4.31 11.67 -3.85
N HIS A 166 -3.37 11.34 -2.97
CA HIS A 166 -3.43 11.67 -1.55
C HIS A 166 -3.85 13.13 -1.32
N PRO A 167 -4.77 13.43 -0.38
CA PRO A 167 -5.30 14.78 -0.18
C PRO A 167 -4.23 15.85 0.00
N ALA A 168 -3.15 15.59 0.75
CA ALA A 168 -2.05 16.53 0.96
C ALA A 168 -1.16 16.77 -0.29
N ARG A 169 -1.34 15.97 -1.34
CA ARG A 169 -0.51 15.97 -2.56
C ARG A 169 -1.25 16.45 -3.80
N ARG A 170 -2.53 16.79 -3.71
CA ARG A 170 -3.31 17.08 -4.92
C ARG A 170 -2.80 18.24 -5.77
N LEU A 171 -2.18 19.24 -5.13
CA LEU A 171 -1.54 20.36 -5.82
C LEU A 171 -0.21 19.99 -6.47
N PHE A 172 0.46 18.93 -6.01
CA PHE A 172 1.75 18.46 -6.52
C PHE A 172 1.72 16.93 -6.66
N PRO A 173 0.95 16.41 -7.64
CA PRO A 173 0.77 14.97 -7.80
C PRO A 173 2.10 14.26 -8.07
N PRO A 174 2.24 13.01 -7.62
CA PRO A 174 3.48 12.24 -7.72
C PRO A 174 3.83 11.94 -9.18
N THR A 175 4.75 12.71 -9.76
CA THR A 175 5.12 12.57 -11.17
C THR A 175 5.91 11.30 -11.46
N ALA A 176 6.54 10.71 -10.44
CA ALA A 176 7.22 9.42 -10.53
C ALA A 176 6.29 8.29 -10.99
N LEU A 177 4.99 8.40 -10.74
CA LEU A 177 3.99 7.42 -11.18
C LEU A 177 3.59 7.58 -12.66
N ARG A 178 4.08 8.61 -13.36
CA ARG A 178 3.77 8.79 -14.78
C ARG A 178 4.55 7.78 -15.63
N GLY A 179 3.88 7.20 -16.62
CA GLY A 179 4.49 6.29 -17.60
C GLY A 179 4.33 4.81 -17.26
N PHE A 180 3.99 4.47 -16.01
CA PHE A 180 3.57 3.11 -15.68
C PHE A 180 2.28 2.73 -16.40
N LEU A 181 2.23 1.49 -16.89
CA LEU A 181 1.07 0.88 -17.54
C LEU A 181 0.71 -0.42 -16.79
N PRO A 182 0.33 -0.31 -15.51
CA PRO A 182 0.11 -1.48 -14.68
C PRO A 182 -1.13 -2.25 -15.13
N GLU A 183 -1.08 -3.57 -15.01
CA GLU A 183 -2.30 -4.38 -15.06
C GLU A 183 -3.15 -4.16 -13.81
N ARG A 184 -2.49 -3.98 -12.65
CA ARG A 184 -3.14 -3.71 -11.37
C ARG A 184 -2.34 -2.77 -10.48
N ILE A 185 -3.03 -2.04 -9.61
CA ILE A 185 -2.44 -1.13 -8.63
C ILE A 185 -2.85 -1.57 -7.23
N LEU A 186 -1.85 -1.96 -6.44
CA LEU A 186 -1.99 -2.26 -5.03
C LEU A 186 -1.77 -0.96 -4.26
N VAL A 187 -2.77 -0.54 -3.50
CA VAL A 187 -2.75 0.72 -2.73
C VAL A 187 -2.80 0.42 -1.24
N GLY A 188 -2.13 1.21 -0.41
CA GLY A 188 -2.19 1.03 1.05
C GLY A 188 -3.51 1.46 1.69
N HIS A 189 -4.41 2.08 0.92
CA HIS A 189 -5.72 2.59 1.37
C HIS A 189 -6.85 2.32 0.36
N GLY A 190 -7.74 1.41 0.74
CA GLY A 190 -8.85 0.91 -0.07
C GLY A 190 -8.51 -0.35 -0.87
N ASN A 191 -9.47 -0.86 -1.63
CA ASN A 191 -9.27 -2.07 -2.44
C ASN A 191 -8.26 -1.85 -3.58
N PRO A 192 -7.46 -2.86 -3.94
CA PRO A 192 -6.64 -2.82 -5.16
C PRO A 192 -7.48 -2.51 -6.41
N LEU A 193 -6.84 -1.85 -7.37
CA LEU A 193 -7.45 -1.57 -8.67
C LEU A 193 -6.94 -2.57 -9.70
N THR A 194 -7.79 -3.50 -10.13
CA THR A 194 -7.44 -4.61 -11.03
C THR A 194 -8.00 -4.46 -12.45
N GLU A 195 -8.79 -3.42 -12.70
CA GLU A 195 -9.45 -3.19 -14.00
C GLU A 195 -9.08 -1.81 -14.56
N ASP A 196 -8.65 -1.75 -15.82
CA ASP A 196 -8.30 -0.52 -16.53
C ASP A 196 -7.41 0.42 -15.67
N ALA A 197 -6.47 -0.20 -14.97
CA ALA A 197 -5.55 0.46 -14.06
C ALA A 197 -4.72 1.58 -14.72
N PRO A 198 -4.22 1.44 -15.98
CA PRO A 198 -3.46 2.50 -16.62
C PRO A 198 -4.27 3.77 -16.85
N ALA A 199 -5.55 3.64 -17.26
CA ALA A 199 -6.40 4.79 -17.49
C ALA A 199 -6.76 5.48 -16.17
N ALA A 200 -7.07 4.70 -15.12
CA ALA A 200 -7.35 5.23 -13.80
C ALA A 200 -6.15 5.97 -13.20
N LEU A 201 -4.92 5.43 -13.32
CA LEU A 201 -3.71 6.12 -12.88
C LEU A 201 -3.49 7.43 -13.62
N ARG A 202 -3.62 7.40 -14.96
CA ARG A 202 -3.51 8.62 -15.77
C ARG A 202 -4.55 9.66 -15.38
N ALA A 203 -5.80 9.25 -15.17
CA ALA A 203 -6.89 10.13 -14.76
C ALA A 203 -6.63 10.72 -13.36
N ALA A 204 -6.19 9.92 -12.39
CA ALA A 204 -5.85 10.37 -11.05
C ALA A 204 -4.75 11.45 -11.07
N LEU A 205 -3.65 11.22 -11.80
CA LEU A 205 -2.53 12.14 -11.85
C LEU A 205 -2.83 13.43 -12.62
N SER A 206 -3.57 13.35 -13.74
CA SER A 206 -3.93 14.50 -14.56
C SER A 206 -5.06 15.33 -13.96
N GLY A 207 -6.07 14.66 -13.40
CA GLY A 207 -7.23 15.28 -12.75
C GLY A 207 -6.96 15.77 -11.32
N SER A 208 -5.86 15.35 -10.70
CA SER A 208 -5.51 15.62 -9.31
C SER A 208 -5.83 17.05 -8.86
N ARG A 209 -5.27 18.05 -9.55
CA ARG A 209 -5.45 19.48 -9.24
C ARG A 209 -6.88 19.94 -9.47
N GLN A 210 -7.44 19.63 -10.64
CA GLN A 210 -8.77 20.05 -11.06
C GLN A 210 -9.87 19.51 -10.15
N ASN A 211 -9.70 18.29 -9.65
CA ASN A 211 -10.69 17.61 -8.81
C ASN A 211 -10.54 17.92 -7.32
N SER A 212 -9.44 18.56 -6.87
CA SER A 212 -9.21 18.89 -5.46
C SER A 212 -10.36 19.65 -4.80
N PRO A 213 -10.93 20.72 -5.41
CA PRO A 213 -12.04 21.43 -4.79
C PRO A 213 -13.24 20.52 -4.50
N GLY A 214 -13.54 19.59 -5.40
CA GLY A 214 -14.61 18.60 -5.24
C GLY A 214 -14.35 17.64 -4.07
N LEU A 215 -13.10 17.18 -3.91
CA LEU A 215 -12.71 16.36 -2.76
C LEU A 215 -12.89 17.13 -1.44
N TYR A 216 -12.31 18.32 -1.31
CA TYR A 216 -12.37 19.05 -0.04
C TYR A 216 -13.79 19.51 0.30
N ALA A 217 -14.60 19.88 -0.69
CA ALA A 217 -16.01 20.18 -0.49
C ALA A 217 -16.79 18.95 0.02
N LYS A 218 -16.49 17.76 -0.52
CA LYS A 218 -17.04 16.49 -0.04
C LYS A 218 -16.62 16.25 1.41
N THR A 219 -15.33 16.33 1.73
CA THR A 219 -14.81 16.12 3.09
C THR A 219 -15.45 17.08 4.10
N LEU A 220 -15.58 18.37 3.76
CA LEU A 220 -16.23 19.36 4.63
C LEU A 220 -17.71 19.01 4.90
N ARG A 221 -18.44 18.53 3.89
CA ARG A 221 -19.84 18.08 4.08
C ARG A 221 -19.95 16.89 5.01
N THR A 222 -18.97 15.98 5.01
CA THR A 222 -18.92 14.84 5.94
C THR A 222 -18.72 15.28 7.41
N PHE A 223 -18.11 16.45 7.65
CA PHE A 223 -17.88 17.01 8.99
C PHE A 223 -18.94 18.01 9.45
N LEU A 224 -19.88 18.42 8.58
CA LEU A 224 -21.00 19.27 8.96
C LEU A 224 -22.16 18.39 9.47
N PRO A 225 -22.69 18.62 10.68
CA PRO A 225 -23.89 17.93 11.13
C PRO A 225 -25.06 18.31 10.20
N LEU A 226 -25.85 17.31 9.79
CA LEU A 226 -27.15 17.52 9.17
C LEU A 226 -28.09 18.31 10.09
#